data_AF-A0AAW6BU80-F1
#
_entry.id   AF-A0AAW6BU80-F1
#
_cell.length_a   1.000
_cell.length_b   1.000
_cell.length_c   1.000
_cell.angle_alpha   90.00
_cell.angle_beta   90.00
_cell.angle_gamma   90.00
#
_symmetry.space_group_name_H-M   'P 1'
#
loop_
_entity.id
_entity.type
_entity.pdbx_description
1 polymer ?
#
loop_
_entity_poly.entity_id
_entity_poly.type
_entity_poly.pdbx_seq_one_letter_code
_entity_poly.pdbx_strand_id
1 'polypeptide(L)'
;MSFDLIVKLPDNPPVKWIKGYNKCRCGINCGGVTSMNIEGIAVNMLAKIEIKKENGHNKVIINGSNFRLNLECMHIQFTGPSVYISK
;
A
#
# COMPACT_ATOMS: atom_id res chain seq x y z
N MET A 1 9.58 6.78 14.08
CA MET A 1 8.18 6.38 14.27
C MET A 1 7.88 5.25 13.30
N SER A 2 7.98 4.01 13.74
CA SER A 2 7.62 2.81 12.96
C SER A 2 6.12 2.55 13.09
N PHE A 3 5.45 2.31 11.97
CA PHE A 3 4.07 1.86 11.93
C PHE A 3 4.12 0.34 12.06
N ASP A 4 4.06 -0.17 13.30
CA ASP A 4 4.11 -1.59 13.57
C ASP A 4 2.68 -2.15 13.59
N LEU A 5 2.33 -2.93 12.56
CA LEU A 5 1.03 -3.58 12.41
C LEU A 5 1.05 -5.02 12.96
N ILE A 6 2.13 -5.42 13.64
CA ILE A 6 2.27 -6.78 14.13
C ILE A 6 1.39 -6.94 15.38
N VAL A 7 0.41 -7.86 15.27
CA VAL A 7 -0.49 -8.41 16.31
C VAL A 7 -1.84 -7.72 16.54
N LYS A 8 -2.00 -6.39 16.41
CA LYS A 8 -3.34 -5.76 16.45
C LYS A 8 -3.40 -4.52 15.56
N LEU A 9 -4.38 -4.51 14.65
CA LEU A 9 -4.82 -3.26 14.04
C LEU A 9 -5.29 -2.33 15.17
N PRO A 10 -4.81 -1.08 15.27
CA PRO A 10 -5.25 -0.19 16.31
C PRO A 10 -6.74 0.14 16.10
N ASP A 11 -7.55 -0.04 17.15
CA ASP A 11 -8.99 0.25 17.10
C ASP A 11 -9.29 1.74 16.83
N ASN A 12 -8.32 2.61 17.11
CA ASN A 12 -8.41 4.05 16.88
C ASN A 12 -7.18 4.59 16.15
N PRO A 13 -7.33 5.61 15.30
CA PRO A 13 -6.19 6.28 14.68
C PRO A 13 -5.27 6.92 15.75
N PRO A 14 -3.96 7.08 15.47
CA PRO A 14 -3.03 7.76 16.38
C PRO A 14 -3.52 9.16 16.76
N VAL A 15 -3.27 9.62 17.99
CA VAL A 15 -3.75 10.93 18.52
C VAL A 15 -3.39 12.12 17.62
N LYS A 16 -2.22 12.07 16.95
CA LYS A 16 -1.80 13.09 15.96
C LYS A 16 -2.76 13.21 14.76
N TRP A 17 -3.57 12.19 14.50
CA TRP A 17 -4.63 12.18 13.51
C TRP A 17 -5.95 12.60 14.20
N ILE A 18 -6.06 13.89 14.55
CA ILE A 18 -7.30 14.58 14.91
C ILE A 18 -8.49 14.10 14.03
N LYS A 19 -9.71 14.03 14.58
CA LYS A 19 -10.91 13.64 13.82
C LYS A 19 -11.11 14.56 12.60
N GLY A 20 -11.45 14.00 11.43
CA GLY A 20 -11.82 14.76 10.23
C GLY A 20 -10.97 14.53 8.96
N TYR A 21 -9.95 13.66 9.00
CA TYR A 21 -9.20 13.29 7.79
C TYR A 21 -9.98 12.33 6.90
N ASN A 22 -9.99 12.60 5.59
CA ASN A 22 -10.68 11.77 4.58
C ASN A 22 -9.72 11.15 3.56
N LYS A 23 -8.41 11.45 3.62
CA LYS A 23 -7.39 10.86 2.74
C LYS A 23 -6.13 10.49 3.53
N CYS A 24 -5.48 9.42 3.08
CA CYS A 24 -4.18 8.96 3.54
C CYS A 24 -3.23 8.85 2.35
N ARG A 25 -1.97 9.25 2.54
CA ARG A 25 -0.85 8.97 1.65
C ARG A 25 0.07 7.98 2.37
N CYS A 26 0.36 6.89 1.70
CA CYS A 26 1.25 5.84 2.17
C CYS A 26 2.07 5.31 1.00
N GLY A 27 3.22 4.71 1.30
CA GLY A 27 4.04 4.00 0.34
C GLY A 27 4.08 2.50 0.65
N ILE A 28 4.22 1.70 -0.40
CA ILE A 28 4.51 0.27 -0.27
C ILE A 28 5.92 0.06 -0.81
N ASN A 29 6.81 -0.39 0.06
CA ASN A 29 8.14 -0.83 -0.33
C ASN A 29 8.11 -2.35 -0.51
N CYS A 30 8.42 -2.81 -1.72
CA CYS A 30 8.51 -4.22 -2.07
C CYS A 30 9.99 -4.51 -2.28
N GLY A 31 10.64 -5.13 -1.29
CA GLY A 31 12.07 -5.36 -1.31
C GLY A 31 12.44 -6.82 -1.55
N GLY A 32 13.63 -7.01 -2.12
CA GLY A 32 14.02 -8.30 -2.72
C GLY A 32 13.04 -8.71 -3.82
N VAL A 33 12.79 -7.81 -4.78
CA VAL A 33 11.86 -8.07 -5.90
C VAL A 33 12.41 -9.22 -6.73
N THR A 34 11.62 -10.29 -6.88
CA THR A 34 11.98 -11.46 -7.70
C THR A 34 11.28 -11.47 -9.05
N SER A 35 10.14 -10.79 -9.16
CA SER A 35 9.37 -10.67 -10.39
C SER A 35 8.60 -9.35 -10.42
N MET A 36 8.52 -8.75 -11.60
CA MET A 36 7.79 -7.51 -11.86
C MET A 36 7.11 -7.62 -13.22
N ASN A 37 5.82 -7.29 -13.26
CA ASN A 37 5.08 -7.08 -14.50
C ASN A 37 4.32 -5.75 -14.44
N ILE A 38 4.44 -4.95 -15.50
CA ILE A 38 3.78 -3.65 -15.63
C ILE A 38 3.09 -3.62 -17.00
N GLU A 39 1.79 -3.38 -16.99
CA GLU A 39 0.97 -3.26 -18.19
C GLU A 39 0.21 -1.92 -18.16
N GLY A 40 0.34 -1.15 -19.24
CA GLY A 40 -0.25 0.17 -19.36
C GLY A 40 0.47 1.25 -18.54
N ILE A 41 0.07 2.50 -18.76
CA ILE A 41 0.55 3.68 -18.02
C ILE A 41 -0.67 4.55 -17.75
N ALA A 42 -0.87 4.92 -16.49
CA ALA A 42 -1.88 5.90 -16.13
C ALA A 42 -1.40 6.72 -14.93
N VAL A 43 -1.89 7.95 -14.85
CA VAL A 43 -1.67 8.87 -13.73
C VAL A 43 -3.03 9.32 -13.20
N ASN A 44 -3.09 9.68 -11.91
CA ASN A 44 -4.29 10.20 -11.26
C ASN A 44 -5.54 9.29 -11.40
N MET A 45 -5.36 7.97 -11.30
CA MET A 45 -6.46 7.02 -11.37
C MET A 45 -6.82 6.42 -10.02
N LEU A 46 -8.06 5.95 -9.91
CA LEU A 46 -8.45 5.01 -8.86
C LEU A 46 -7.84 3.64 -9.17
N ALA A 47 -7.20 3.06 -8.17
CA ALA A 47 -6.62 1.73 -8.25
C ALA A 47 -6.97 0.91 -7.02
N LYS A 48 -7.16 -0.39 -7.22
CA LYS A 48 -7.28 -1.37 -6.16
C LYS A 48 -5.90 -1.98 -5.91
N ILE A 49 -5.47 -1.94 -4.65
CA ILE A 49 -4.24 -2.60 -4.21
C ILE A 49 -4.62 -3.88 -3.48
N GLU A 50 -4.02 -5.00 -3.88
CA GLU A 50 -4.16 -6.30 -3.24
C GLU A 50 -2.78 -6.77 -2.79
N ILE A 51 -2.67 -7.13 -1.50
CA ILE A 51 -1.45 -7.70 -0.92
C ILE A 51 -1.78 -9.14 -0.54
N LYS A 52 -1.03 -10.09 -1.10
CA LYS A 52 -1.28 -11.53 -0.93
C LYS A 52 0.01 -12.27 -0.59
N LYS A 53 -0.12 -13.43 0.04
CA LYS A 53 0.97 -14.39 0.20
C LYS A 53 0.55 -15.70 -0.45
N GLU A 54 1.20 -16.06 -1.55
CA GLU A 54 0.87 -17.23 -2.37
C GLU A 54 2.15 -18.00 -2.70
N ASN A 55 2.14 -19.33 -2.54
CA ASN A 55 3.28 -20.22 -2.83
C ASN A 55 4.59 -19.80 -2.14
N GLY A 56 4.52 -19.18 -0.96
CA GLY A 56 5.70 -18.68 -0.23
C GLY A 56 6.20 -17.31 -0.69
N HIS A 57 5.60 -16.71 -1.71
CA HIS A 57 5.95 -15.38 -2.22
C HIS A 57 4.96 -14.32 -1.72
N ASN A 58 5.47 -13.15 -1.35
CA ASN A 58 4.60 -12.00 -1.08
C ASN A 58 4.35 -11.26 -2.39
N LYS A 59 3.09 -10.96 -2.69
CA LYS A 59 2.69 -10.29 -3.93
C LYS A 59 1.98 -8.97 -3.63
N VAL A 60 2.32 -7.95 -4.40
CA VAL A 60 1.62 -6.66 -4.43
C VAL A 60 1.06 -6.48 -5.83
N ILE A 61 -0.27 -6.42 -5.94
CA ILE A 61 -0.98 -6.22 -7.19
C ILE A 61 -1.70 -4.88 -7.11
N ILE A 62 -1.46 -3.99 -8.08
CA ILE A 62 -2.17 -2.72 -8.22
C ILE A 62 -2.90 -2.75 -9.56
N ASN A 63 -4.23 -2.70 -9.52
CA ASN A 63 -5.10 -2.72 -10.69
C ASN A 63 -5.89 -1.41 -10.79
N GLY A 64 -5.68 -0.67 -11.88
CA GLY A 64 -6.53 0.43 -12.32
C GLY A 64 -7.27 0.06 -13.62
N SER A 65 -8.04 1.00 -14.18
CA SER A 65 -8.79 0.75 -15.42
C SER A 65 -7.89 0.40 -16.62
N ASN A 66 -6.77 1.13 -16.77
CA ASN A 66 -5.82 0.98 -17.88
C ASN A 66 -4.37 0.78 -17.38
N PHE A 67 -4.22 0.23 -16.18
CA PHE A 67 -2.91 0.04 -15.55
C PHE A 67 -2.94 -1.20 -14.66
N ARG A 68 -1.89 -2.00 -14.75
CA ARG A 68 -1.65 -3.10 -13.85
C ARG A 68 -0.18 -3.16 -13.48
N LEU A 69 0.08 -3.30 -12.19
CA LEU A 69 1.39 -3.59 -11.62
C LEU A 69 1.28 -4.85 -10.78
N ASN A 70 2.14 -5.82 -11.04
CA ASN A 70 2.31 -7.00 -10.19
C ASN A 70 3.76 -7.12 -9.77
N LEU A 71 3.99 -7.19 -8.47
CA LEU A 71 5.31 -7.35 -7.87
C LEU A 71 5.32 -8.59 -6.98
N GLU A 72 6.37 -9.39 -7.09
CA GLU A 72 6.69 -10.44 -6.12
C GLU A 72 7.92 -10.01 -5.32
N CYS A 73 7.82 -10.03 -3.99
CA CYS A 73 8.85 -9.58 -3.06
C CYS A 73 9.13 -10.61 -1.98
N MET A 74 10.38 -10.61 -1.51
CA MET A 74 10.76 -11.28 -0.26
C MET A 74 10.17 -10.59 0.96
N HIS A 75 10.05 -9.27 0.95
CA HIS A 75 9.47 -8.50 2.05
C HIS A 75 8.62 -7.32 1.53
N ILE A 76 7.52 -7.07 2.25
CA ILE A 76 6.63 -5.93 2.00
C ILE A 76 6.65 -5.05 3.24
N GLN A 77 6.87 -3.76 3.06
CA GLN A 77 6.81 -2.78 4.13
C GLN A 77 5.86 -1.64 3.76
N PHE A 78 4.96 -1.31 4.69
CA PHE A 78 4.15 -0.11 4.61
C PHE A 78 4.94 1.08 5.17
N THR A 79 4.98 2.18 4.45
CA THR A 79 5.89 3.30 4.73
C THR A 79 5.18 4.66 4.68
N GLY A 80 5.68 5.60 5.46
CA GLY A 80 5.30 7.02 5.40
C GLY A 80 3.81 7.35 5.51
N PRO A 81 2.99 6.67 6.34
CA PRO A 81 1.57 7.00 6.44
C PRO A 81 1.40 8.44 6.95
N SER A 82 0.74 9.26 6.13
CA SER A 82 0.39 10.64 6.42
C SER A 82 -1.06 10.88 6.03
N VAL A 83 -1.83 11.56 6.87
CA VAL A 83 -3.25 11.85 6.61
C VAL A 83 -3.45 13.34 6.35
N TYR A 84 -4.46 13.68 5.56
CA TYR A 84 -4.78 15.06 5.20
C TYR A 84 -6.26 15.20 4.90
N ILE A 85 -6.74 16.44 5.02
CA ILE A 85 -8.11 16.82 4.67
C ILE A 85 -8.07 17.35 3.24
N SER A 86 -8.83 16.73 2.35
CA SER A 86 -9.11 17.28 1.03
C SER A 86 -10.55 17.74 1.01
N LYS A 87 -10.79 18.95 0.50
CA LYS A 87 -12.10 19.34 0.00
C LYS A 87 -12.47 18.48 -1.22
#